data_AF-A0A350J728-F1
#
_entry.id   AF-A0A350J728-F1
#
_cell.length_a   1.000
_cell.length_b   1.000
_cell.length_c   1.000
_cell.angle_alpha   90.00
_cell.angle_beta   90.00
_cell.angle_gamma   90.00
#
_symmetry.space_group_name_H-M   'P 1'
#
loop_
_entity.id
_entity.type
_entity.pdbx_description
1 polymer ?
#
loop_
_entity_poly.entity_id
_entity_poly.type
_entity_poly.pdbx_seq_one_letter_code
_entity_poly.pdbx_strand_id
1 'polypeptide(L)'
;LLDGEGNVLYKTSDNVSDSINEAVVHNDTILDIDLNGENGKIIFRNNTLDTVDHYKNRILITMIVFSGVQSIIMISCFIYIHKTMIEPFEKMSTFAKRVAEGDLDIPLYVDKKHIFGSFTESFDIMRSELRKARINEKKAADDKKEMVAKLSHDLKTPVASIKSSSEIGYELAKEDKVKEYFNLINIKSDQITVLVDNLFNSSVQDIKEIPVSPVECDSSILTDIIRNSDYLSRCSEYEIPGCMIFADRLRLQQAFDNVFMNSYKYADTDIRVESRLENEYLYVRVSDKGPGVTDEELPLLKEKYKRGENASGKEGAGLGLYLANSFIEAMNGELYIENADPGLAVIFKLRTI
;
A
#
# COMPACT_ATOMS: atom_id res chain seq x y z
N LEU A 1 -48.70 86.77 -4.37
CA LEU A 1 -49.55 87.79 -3.74
C LEU A 1 -50.87 87.78 -4.48
N LEU A 2 -51.95 87.53 -3.76
CA LEU A 2 -53.32 87.58 -4.28
C LEU A 2 -54.03 88.81 -3.73
N ASP A 3 -54.86 89.46 -4.54
CA ASP A 3 -55.78 90.49 -4.07
C ASP A 3 -56.98 89.90 -3.30
N GLY A 4 -57.88 90.75 -2.80
CA GLY A 4 -59.08 90.35 -2.06
C GLY A 4 -60.12 89.58 -2.89
N GLU A 5 -60.00 89.59 -4.22
CA GLU A 5 -60.85 88.85 -5.16
C GLU A 5 -60.21 87.51 -5.61
N GLY A 6 -58.94 87.27 -5.26
CA GLY A 6 -58.20 86.05 -5.56
C GLY A 6 -57.36 86.11 -6.84
N ASN A 7 -57.19 87.28 -7.46
CA ASN A 7 -56.34 87.45 -8.64
C ASN A 7 -54.86 87.56 -8.26
N VAL A 8 -53.98 87.00 -9.10
CA VAL A 8 -52.53 87.05 -8.90
C VAL A 8 -52.00 88.45 -9.22
N LEU A 9 -51.58 89.18 -8.18
CA LEU A 9 -50.94 90.49 -8.33
C LEU A 9 -49.44 90.37 -8.58
N TYR A 10 -48.78 89.38 -7.96
CA TYR A 10 -47.33 89.20 -8.08
C TYR A 10 -46.91 87.77 -7.75
N LYS A 11 -45.98 87.23 -8.53
CA LYS A 11 -45.42 85.88 -8.39
C LYS A 11 -43.89 85.96 -8.39
N THR A 12 -43.25 85.23 -7.47
CA THR A 12 -41.78 85.18 -7.36
C THR A 12 -41.13 84.17 -8.30
N SER A 13 -41.86 83.12 -8.70
CA SER A 13 -41.43 82.13 -9.70
C SER A 13 -42.63 81.33 -10.16
N ASP A 14 -42.58 80.73 -11.35
CA ASP A 14 -43.70 79.97 -11.92
C ASP A 14 -44.15 78.74 -11.10
N ASN A 15 -43.32 78.28 -10.15
CA ASN A 15 -43.60 77.11 -9.33
C ASN A 15 -44.40 77.39 -8.04
N VAL A 16 -44.91 78.60 -7.84
CA VAL A 16 -45.77 78.96 -6.69
C VAL A 16 -47.24 78.79 -7.09
N SER A 17 -48.08 78.32 -6.17
CA SER A 17 -49.52 78.14 -6.41
C SER A 17 -50.20 79.46 -6.81
N ASP A 18 -51.02 79.42 -7.86
CA ASP A 18 -51.70 80.60 -8.42
C ASP A 18 -53.10 80.82 -7.83
N SER A 19 -53.58 79.88 -7.01
CA SER A 19 -54.85 79.97 -6.31
C SER A 19 -54.78 79.43 -4.88
N ILE A 20 -55.72 79.86 -4.05
CA ILE A 20 -55.88 79.34 -2.67
C ILE A 20 -56.11 77.82 -2.68
N ASN A 21 -56.90 77.31 -3.65
CA ASN A 21 -57.18 75.88 -3.75
C ASN A 21 -55.92 75.08 -4.06
N GLU A 22 -55.09 75.56 -4.99
CA GLU A 22 -53.81 74.95 -5.32
C GLU A 22 -52.82 75.02 -4.15
N ALA A 23 -52.80 76.14 -3.43
CA ALA A 23 -51.99 76.31 -2.22
C ALA A 23 -52.38 75.32 -1.12
N VAL A 24 -53.67 75.04 -0.93
CA VAL A 24 -54.15 74.03 0.02
C VAL A 24 -53.73 72.62 -0.40
N VAL A 25 -53.81 72.29 -1.69
CA VAL A 25 -53.37 70.97 -2.21
C VAL A 25 -51.87 70.76 -2.03
N HIS A 26 -51.06 71.79 -2.22
CA HIS A 26 -49.61 71.74 -2.02
C HIS A 26 -49.18 71.90 -0.54
N ASN A 27 -50.12 72.06 0.39
CA ASN A 27 -49.86 72.39 1.80
C ASN A 27 -48.99 73.65 1.97
N ASP A 28 -49.15 74.64 1.10
CA ASP A 28 -48.46 75.93 1.15
C ASP A 28 -48.90 76.74 2.36
N THR A 29 -48.00 77.59 2.88
CA THR A 29 -48.34 78.50 3.99
C THR A 29 -49.04 79.74 3.43
N ILE A 30 -50.27 79.98 3.85
CA ILE A 30 -51.07 81.14 3.44
C ILE A 30 -51.08 82.15 4.60
N LEU A 31 -50.68 83.39 4.32
CA LEU A 31 -50.68 84.50 5.26
C LEU A 31 -51.60 85.61 4.75
N ASP A 32 -52.54 86.01 5.61
CA ASP A 32 -53.43 87.13 5.35
C ASP A 32 -52.73 88.45 5.66
N ILE A 33 -52.92 89.44 4.79
CA ILE A 33 -52.31 90.76 4.92
C ILE A 33 -53.39 91.81 4.71
N ASP A 34 -53.42 92.79 5.62
CA ASP A 34 -54.23 93.99 5.52
C ASP A 34 -53.28 95.19 5.47
N LEU A 35 -53.29 95.91 4.36
CA LEU A 35 -52.51 97.13 4.15
C LEU A 35 -53.48 98.27 3.88
N ASN A 36 -53.66 99.15 4.87
CA ASN A 36 -54.47 100.35 4.77
C ASN A 36 -55.92 100.10 4.29
N GLY A 37 -56.53 98.97 4.67
CA GLY A 37 -57.93 98.64 4.34
C GLY A 37 -58.11 97.80 3.08
N GLU A 38 -57.03 97.43 2.38
CA GLU A 38 -57.04 96.43 1.31
C GLU A 38 -56.51 95.08 1.83
N ASN A 39 -57.37 94.05 1.73
CA ASN A 39 -57.05 92.70 2.13
C ASN A 39 -56.42 91.91 0.98
N GLY A 40 -55.35 91.18 1.24
CA GLY A 40 -54.70 90.27 0.30
C GLY A 40 -54.12 89.04 0.98
N LYS A 41 -53.61 88.09 0.19
CA LYS A 41 -52.99 86.86 0.69
C LYS A 41 -51.60 86.65 0.10
N ILE A 42 -50.63 86.27 0.92
CA ILE A 42 -49.34 85.76 0.47
C ILE A 42 -49.31 84.25 0.64
N ILE A 43 -48.95 83.57 -0.44
CA ILE A 43 -48.74 82.12 -0.47
C ILE A 43 -47.23 81.88 -0.48
N PHE A 44 -46.73 81.16 0.51
CA PHE A 44 -45.37 80.64 0.56
C PHE A 44 -45.39 79.15 0.20
N ARG A 45 -44.73 78.81 -0.90
CA ARG A 45 -44.64 77.43 -1.37
C ARG A 45 -44.03 76.52 -0.29
N ASN A 46 -44.71 75.43 0.02
CA ASN A 46 -44.20 74.36 0.86
C ASN A 46 -43.42 73.36 0.01
N ASN A 47 -42.10 73.47 0.04
CA ASN A 47 -41.18 72.57 -0.66
C ASN A 47 -40.68 71.41 0.21
N THR A 48 -41.35 71.13 1.35
CA THR A 48 -40.90 70.10 2.30
C THR A 48 -40.93 68.70 1.68
N LEU A 49 -41.93 68.38 0.86
CA LEU A 49 -42.02 67.07 0.20
C LEU A 49 -40.93 66.88 -0.86
N ASP A 50 -40.74 67.86 -1.74
CA ASP A 50 -39.68 67.85 -2.76
C ASP A 50 -38.30 67.72 -2.13
N THR A 51 -38.02 68.48 -1.06
CA THR A 51 -36.74 68.41 -0.36
C THR A 51 -36.53 67.05 0.30
N VAL A 52 -37.54 66.48 0.96
CA VAL A 52 -37.48 65.14 1.55
C VAL A 52 -37.19 64.07 0.48
N ASP A 53 -37.84 64.12 -0.68
CA ASP A 53 -37.61 63.15 -1.76
C ASP A 53 -36.23 63.31 -2.39
N HIS A 54 -35.74 64.55 -2.56
CA HIS A 54 -34.36 64.80 -2.96
C HIS A 54 -33.34 64.22 -1.96
N TYR A 55 -33.57 64.36 -0.65
CA TYR A 55 -32.69 63.78 0.37
C TYR A 55 -32.74 62.24 0.37
N LYS A 56 -33.94 61.64 0.26
CA LYS A 56 -34.10 60.18 0.15
C LYS A 56 -33.34 59.62 -1.05
N ASN A 57 -33.53 60.22 -2.22
CA ASN A 57 -32.86 59.77 -3.45
C ASN A 57 -31.34 59.92 -3.37
N ARG A 58 -30.84 61.02 -2.79
CA ARG A 58 -29.40 61.19 -2.54
C ARG A 58 -28.85 60.12 -1.60
N ILE A 59 -29.55 59.84 -0.49
CA ILE A 59 -29.13 58.79 0.46
C ILE A 59 -29.12 57.42 -0.23
N LEU A 60 -30.18 57.07 -0.96
CA LEU A 60 -30.26 55.81 -1.69
C LEU A 60 -29.11 55.65 -2.70
N ILE A 61 -28.82 56.68 -3.50
CA ILE A 61 -27.71 56.65 -4.46
C ILE A 61 -26.38 56.48 -3.71
N THR A 62 -26.15 57.21 -2.61
CA THR A 62 -24.91 57.05 -1.84
C THR A 62 -24.75 55.66 -1.23
N MET A 63 -25.84 55.04 -0.75
CA MET A 63 -25.84 53.67 -0.25
C MET A 63 -25.51 52.67 -1.36
N ILE A 64 -26.13 52.79 -2.53
CA ILE A 64 -25.88 51.91 -3.68
C ILE A 64 -24.40 52.00 -4.11
N VAL A 65 -23.86 53.22 -4.22
CA VAL A 65 -22.45 53.43 -4.57
C VAL A 65 -21.53 52.79 -3.53
N PHE A 66 -21.81 53.00 -2.24
CA PHE A 66 -21.02 52.41 -1.16
C PHE A 66 -21.05 50.88 -1.19
N SER A 67 -22.22 50.27 -1.33
CA SER A 67 -22.37 48.81 -1.46
C SER A 67 -21.68 48.26 -2.71
N GLY A 68 -21.71 49.01 -3.83
CA GLY A 68 -20.99 48.66 -5.04
C GLY A 68 -19.48 48.63 -4.83
N VAL A 69 -18.91 49.68 -4.21
CA VAL A 69 -17.48 49.74 -3.88
C VAL A 69 -17.10 48.63 -2.91
N GLN A 70 -17.89 48.38 -1.87
CA GLN A 70 -17.64 47.29 -0.92
C GLN A 70 -17.63 45.92 -1.61
N SER A 71 -18.58 45.67 -2.53
CA SER A 71 -18.65 44.41 -3.27
C SER A 71 -17.41 44.19 -4.14
N ILE A 72 -16.93 45.24 -4.82
CA ILE A 72 -15.71 45.17 -5.63
C ILE A 72 -14.48 44.85 -4.77
N ILE A 73 -14.37 45.47 -3.59
CA ILE A 73 -13.27 45.19 -2.65
C ILE A 73 -13.35 43.74 -2.18
N MET A 74 -14.53 43.23 -1.81
CA MET A 74 -14.70 41.85 -1.37
C MET A 74 -14.33 40.84 -2.47
N ILE A 75 -14.76 41.08 -3.71
CA ILE A 75 -14.41 40.22 -4.85
C ILE A 75 -12.90 40.25 -5.11
N SER A 76 -12.28 41.44 -5.07
CA SER A 76 -10.83 41.58 -5.26
C SER A 76 -10.04 40.87 -4.17
N CYS A 77 -10.44 41.00 -2.91
CA CYS A 77 -9.85 40.28 -1.78
C CYS A 77 -10.02 38.76 -1.93
N PHE A 78 -11.20 38.29 -2.35
CA PHE A 78 -11.46 36.87 -2.59
C PHE A 78 -10.53 36.31 -3.67
N ILE A 79 -10.40 36.99 -4.82
CA ILE A 79 -9.50 36.59 -5.90
C ILE A 79 -8.04 36.57 -5.43
N TYR A 80 -7.64 37.58 -4.67
CA TYR A 80 -6.28 37.67 -4.12
C TYR A 80 -5.97 36.53 -3.15
N ILE A 81 -6.86 36.25 -2.18
CA ILE A 81 -6.71 35.15 -1.22
C ILE A 81 -6.72 33.81 -1.95
N HIS A 82 -7.61 33.61 -2.92
CA HIS A 82 -7.70 32.35 -3.64
C HIS A 82 -6.39 32.05 -4.40
N LYS A 83 -5.86 33.02 -5.15
CA LYS A 83 -4.61 32.85 -5.91
C LYS A 83 -3.35 32.80 -5.04
N THR A 84 -3.34 33.53 -3.92
CA THR A 84 -2.15 33.67 -3.07
C THR A 84 -2.11 32.68 -1.92
N MET A 85 -3.24 32.08 -1.52
CA MET A 85 -3.27 31.13 -0.39
C MET A 85 -3.86 29.78 -0.76
N ILE A 86 -5.07 29.76 -1.32
CA ILE A 86 -5.83 28.50 -1.50
C ILE A 86 -5.18 27.62 -2.58
N GLU A 87 -4.95 28.17 -3.77
CA GLU A 87 -4.43 27.39 -4.90
C GLU A 87 -3.01 26.81 -4.64
N PRO A 88 -2.05 27.55 -4.06
CA PRO A 88 -0.74 26.98 -3.69
C PRO A 88 -0.84 25.89 -2.62
N PHE A 89 -1.73 26.06 -1.64
CA PHE A 89 -1.91 25.09 -0.56
C PHE A 89 -2.47 23.76 -1.09
N GLU A 90 -3.46 23.81 -2.00
CA GLU A 90 -3.99 22.61 -2.65
C GLU A 90 -2.92 21.87 -3.48
N LYS A 91 -2.06 22.60 -4.18
CA LYS A 91 -0.94 22.01 -4.92
C LYS A 91 0.05 21.28 -3.99
N MET A 92 0.38 21.89 -2.86
CA MET A 92 1.25 21.27 -1.86
C MET A 92 0.62 20.05 -1.19
N SER A 93 -0.68 20.12 -0.86
CA SER A 93 -1.41 18.98 -0.30
C SER A 93 -1.43 17.80 -1.28
N THR A 94 -1.68 18.09 -2.56
CA THR A 94 -1.66 17.08 -3.62
C THR A 94 -0.26 16.48 -3.79
N PHE A 95 0.79 17.30 -3.74
CA PHE A 95 2.17 16.82 -3.77
C PHE A 95 2.49 15.89 -2.60
N ALA A 96 2.13 16.28 -1.37
CA ALA A 96 2.34 15.45 -0.18
C ALA A 96 1.62 14.11 -0.28
N LYS A 97 0.39 14.09 -0.82
CA LYS A 97 -0.35 12.85 -1.06
C LYS A 97 0.36 11.93 -2.04
N ARG A 98 0.86 12.45 -3.16
CA ARG A 98 1.61 11.66 -4.16
C ARG A 98 2.92 11.10 -3.60
N VAL A 99 3.64 11.90 -2.80
CA VAL A 99 4.84 11.44 -2.07
C VAL A 99 4.49 10.30 -1.12
N ALA A 100 3.38 10.40 -0.39
CA ALA A 100 2.90 9.34 0.49
C ALA A 100 2.48 8.07 -0.26
N GLU A 101 1.95 8.21 -1.48
CA GLU A 101 1.65 7.09 -2.40
C GLU A 101 2.92 6.46 -3.02
N GLY A 102 4.10 7.05 -2.78
CA GLY A 102 5.40 6.51 -3.21
C GLY A 102 5.97 7.13 -4.49
N ASP A 103 5.32 8.15 -5.05
CA ASP A 103 5.82 8.89 -6.20
C ASP A 103 6.85 9.94 -5.74
N LEU A 104 8.13 9.59 -5.82
CA LEU A 104 9.26 10.40 -5.34
C LEU A 104 10.05 11.09 -6.47
N ASP A 105 9.62 10.91 -7.72
CA ASP A 105 10.25 11.49 -8.90
C ASP A 105 9.62 12.83 -9.32
N ILE A 106 8.53 13.22 -8.67
CA ILE A 106 7.80 14.43 -9.02
C ILE A 106 8.49 15.69 -8.50
N PRO A 107 8.74 16.70 -9.35
CA PRO A 107 9.21 18.01 -8.92
C PRO A 107 8.10 18.84 -8.27
N LEU A 108 8.43 19.56 -7.20
CA LEU A 108 7.55 20.58 -6.63
C LEU A 108 7.91 21.95 -7.21
N TYR A 109 7.18 22.38 -8.25
CA TYR A 109 7.33 23.72 -8.84
C TYR A 109 6.45 24.72 -8.10
N VAL A 110 6.97 25.34 -7.04
CA VAL A 110 6.34 26.51 -6.40
C VAL A 110 7.39 27.61 -6.25
N ASP A 111 6.98 28.85 -6.48
CA ASP A 111 7.87 30.01 -6.38
C ASP A 111 8.39 30.17 -4.94
N LYS A 112 9.71 30.07 -4.77
CA LYS A 112 10.39 30.20 -3.47
C LYS A 112 10.21 31.58 -2.84
N LYS A 113 9.82 32.60 -3.61
CA LYS A 113 9.55 33.97 -3.11
C LYS A 113 8.14 34.13 -2.53
N HIS A 114 7.32 33.09 -2.58
CA HIS A 114 5.96 33.09 -2.07
C HIS A 114 5.92 32.85 -0.56
N ILE A 115 4.80 33.16 0.10
CA ILE A 115 4.59 32.96 1.54
C ILE A 115 4.78 31.50 2.01
N PHE A 116 4.70 30.54 1.08
CA PHE A 116 4.92 29.10 1.32
C PHE A 116 6.29 28.61 0.85
N GLY A 117 7.23 29.50 0.53
CA GLY A 117 8.55 29.14 0.03
C GLY A 117 9.31 28.19 0.97
N SER A 118 9.32 28.49 2.27
CA SER A 118 9.97 27.65 3.29
C SER A 118 9.34 26.26 3.41
N PHE A 119 8.01 26.17 3.30
CA PHE A 119 7.32 24.88 3.30
C PHE A 119 7.63 24.09 2.04
N THR A 120 7.60 24.73 0.88
CA THR A 120 7.96 24.12 -0.41
C THR A 120 9.35 23.49 -0.33
N GLU A 121 10.32 24.23 0.20
CA GLU A 121 11.68 23.74 0.42
C GLU A 121 11.72 22.55 1.40
N SER A 122 10.99 22.64 2.52
CA SER A 122 10.91 21.56 3.50
C SER A 122 10.31 20.26 2.91
N PHE A 123 9.27 20.38 2.09
CA PHE A 123 8.66 19.24 1.39
C PHE A 123 9.57 18.64 0.33
N ASP A 124 10.30 19.48 -0.41
CA ASP A 124 11.26 19.03 -1.43
C ASP A 124 12.43 18.26 -0.79
N ILE A 125 12.95 18.77 0.33
CA ILE A 125 13.97 18.09 1.15
C ILE A 125 13.43 16.75 1.67
N MET A 126 12.22 16.73 2.24
CA MET A 126 11.60 15.50 2.75
C MET A 126 11.47 14.44 1.65
N ARG A 127 10.95 14.82 0.48
CA ARG A 127 10.85 13.91 -0.69
C ARG A 127 12.24 13.41 -1.10
N SER A 128 13.23 14.29 -1.19
CA SER A 128 14.61 13.93 -1.58
C SER A 128 15.25 12.95 -0.60
N GLU A 129 15.09 13.19 0.71
CA GLU A 129 15.62 12.29 1.75
C GLU A 129 14.88 10.95 1.76
N LEU A 130 13.55 10.93 1.58
CA LEU A 130 12.80 9.69 1.41
C LEU A 130 13.27 8.89 0.19
N ARG A 131 13.50 9.55 -0.94
CA ARG A 131 14.04 8.93 -2.16
C ARG A 131 15.41 8.32 -1.91
N LYS A 132 16.29 9.08 -1.26
CA LYS A 132 17.64 8.63 -0.91
C LYS A 132 17.61 7.44 0.06
N ALA A 133 16.75 7.49 1.07
CA ALA A 133 16.54 6.39 2.01
C ALA A 133 16.07 5.12 1.30
N ARG A 134 15.07 5.22 0.42
CA ARG A 134 14.57 4.09 -0.41
C ARG A 134 15.66 3.49 -1.29
N ILE A 135 16.45 4.33 -1.97
CA ILE A 135 17.57 3.86 -2.82
C ILE A 135 18.63 3.16 -1.97
N ASN A 136 18.98 3.72 -0.82
CA ASN A 136 19.97 3.14 0.09
C ASN A 136 19.47 1.82 0.70
N GLU A 137 18.20 1.74 1.09
CA GLU A 137 17.57 0.53 1.60
C GLU A 137 17.61 -0.58 0.55
N LYS A 138 17.19 -0.27 -0.69
CA LYS A 138 17.25 -1.22 -1.80
C LYS A 138 18.68 -1.69 -2.05
N LYS A 139 19.64 -0.75 -2.13
CA LYS A 139 21.05 -1.09 -2.32
C LYS A 139 21.58 -1.97 -1.20
N ALA A 140 21.25 -1.67 0.06
CA ALA A 140 21.67 -2.48 1.20
C ALA A 140 21.08 -3.90 1.16
N ALA A 141 19.84 -4.04 0.68
CA ALA A 141 19.22 -5.33 0.46
C ALA A 141 19.92 -6.13 -0.65
N ASP A 142 20.23 -5.48 -1.78
CA ASP A 142 20.95 -6.09 -2.91
C ASP A 142 22.39 -6.49 -2.49
N ASP A 143 23.12 -5.61 -1.80
CA ASP A 143 24.48 -5.87 -1.30
C ASP A 143 24.49 -7.06 -0.30
N LYS A 144 23.47 -7.13 0.58
CA LYS A 144 23.29 -8.27 1.50
C LYS A 144 23.04 -9.58 0.73
N LYS A 145 22.22 -9.54 -0.33
CA LYS A 145 21.90 -10.69 -1.17
C LYS A 145 23.17 -11.22 -1.86
N GLU A 146 23.96 -10.33 -2.47
CA GLU A 146 25.23 -10.68 -3.12
C GLU A 146 26.24 -11.26 -2.11
N MET A 147 26.37 -10.62 -0.94
CA MET A 147 27.30 -11.08 0.10
C MET A 147 26.97 -12.51 0.57
N VAL A 148 25.69 -12.81 0.85
CA VAL A 148 25.31 -14.16 1.28
C VAL A 148 25.55 -15.17 0.16
N ALA A 149 25.23 -14.84 -1.09
CA ALA A 149 25.46 -15.74 -2.22
C ALA A 149 26.94 -16.12 -2.36
N LYS A 150 27.82 -15.13 -2.27
CA LYS A 150 29.26 -15.34 -2.33
C LYS A 150 29.76 -16.19 -1.17
N LEU A 151 29.33 -15.88 0.06
CA LEU A 151 29.70 -16.66 1.24
C LEU A 151 29.24 -18.13 1.15
N SER A 152 28.03 -18.38 0.66
CA SER A 152 27.53 -19.75 0.49
C SER A 152 28.36 -20.55 -0.51
N HIS A 153 28.74 -19.95 -1.64
CA HIS A 153 29.63 -20.58 -2.61
C HIS A 153 31.02 -20.88 -2.02
N ASP A 154 31.60 -19.89 -1.32
CA ASP A 154 32.92 -19.97 -0.73
C ASP A 154 32.98 -20.97 0.44
N LEU A 155 31.85 -21.25 1.10
CA LEU A 155 31.72 -22.28 2.13
C LEU A 155 31.47 -23.68 1.56
N LYS A 156 30.67 -23.81 0.49
CA LYS A 156 30.41 -25.12 -0.16
C LYS A 156 31.67 -25.75 -0.72
N THR A 157 32.53 -24.95 -1.34
CA THR A 157 33.75 -25.43 -2.00
C THR A 157 34.69 -26.21 -1.05
N PRO A 158 35.11 -25.67 0.11
CA PRO A 158 35.95 -26.40 1.05
C PRO A 158 35.20 -27.56 1.72
N VAL A 159 33.89 -27.44 1.99
CA VAL A 159 33.09 -28.52 2.58
C VAL A 159 32.99 -29.72 1.62
N ALA A 160 32.79 -29.48 0.33
CA ALA A 160 32.82 -30.52 -0.70
C ALA A 160 34.19 -31.22 -0.78
N SER A 161 35.28 -30.45 -0.64
CA SER A 161 36.64 -31.01 -0.60
C SER A 161 36.88 -31.88 0.64
N ILE A 162 36.40 -31.45 1.82
CA ILE A 162 36.45 -32.24 3.06
C ILE A 162 35.66 -33.53 2.91
N LYS A 163 34.42 -33.45 2.37
CA LYS A 163 33.58 -34.62 2.10
C LYS A 163 34.26 -35.59 1.16
N SER A 164 34.75 -35.12 0.01
CA SER A 164 35.43 -35.97 -0.97
C SER A 164 36.69 -36.64 -0.40
N SER A 165 37.50 -35.89 0.35
CA SER A 165 38.68 -36.44 1.03
C SER A 165 38.31 -37.50 2.07
N SER A 166 37.20 -37.28 2.78
CA SER A 166 36.67 -38.21 3.78
C SER A 166 36.06 -39.47 3.15
N GLU A 167 35.39 -39.37 2.00
CA GLU A 167 34.92 -40.51 1.20
C GLU A 167 36.08 -41.38 0.72
N ILE A 168 37.16 -40.77 0.21
CA ILE A 168 38.38 -41.50 -0.17
C ILE A 168 39.02 -42.15 1.07
N GLY A 169 39.09 -41.43 2.19
CA GLY A 169 39.60 -41.95 3.46
C GLY A 169 38.81 -43.15 3.97
N TYR A 170 37.48 -43.12 3.84
CA TYR A 170 36.57 -44.20 4.20
C TYR A 170 36.86 -45.47 3.39
N GLU A 171 37.03 -45.34 2.07
CA GLU A 171 37.33 -46.47 1.18
C GLU A 171 38.73 -47.07 1.43
N LEU A 172 39.72 -46.24 1.77
CA LEU A 172 41.10 -46.68 2.02
C LEU A 172 41.31 -47.23 3.45
N ALA A 173 40.41 -46.96 4.38
CA ALA A 173 40.54 -47.36 5.78
C ALA A 173 40.42 -48.89 5.94
N LYS A 174 41.37 -49.49 6.65
CA LYS A 174 41.41 -50.94 6.92
C LYS A 174 40.79 -51.34 8.25
N GLU A 175 40.72 -50.40 9.20
CA GLU A 175 40.16 -50.62 10.53
C GLU A 175 38.75 -50.03 10.61
N ASP A 176 37.80 -50.80 11.14
CA ASP A 176 36.40 -50.39 11.23
C ASP A 176 36.23 -49.09 12.05
N LYS A 177 37.03 -48.93 13.10
CA LYS A 177 37.02 -47.73 13.94
C LYS A 177 37.44 -46.46 13.18
N VAL A 178 38.32 -46.59 12.18
CA VAL A 178 38.74 -45.47 11.33
C VAL A 178 37.65 -45.14 10.30
N LYS A 179 36.95 -46.15 9.78
CA LYS A 179 35.77 -45.96 8.92
C LYS A 179 34.65 -45.22 9.64
N GLU A 180 34.40 -45.52 10.92
CA GLU A 180 33.42 -44.79 11.73
C GLU A 180 33.73 -43.28 11.82
N TYR A 181 35.01 -42.90 11.96
CA TYR A 181 35.40 -41.48 11.99
C TYR A 181 35.19 -40.78 10.64
N PHE A 182 35.54 -41.41 9.52
CA PHE A 182 35.27 -40.83 8.20
C PHE A 182 33.77 -40.73 7.91
N ASN A 183 32.98 -41.73 8.31
CA ASN A 183 31.53 -41.64 8.19
C ASN A 183 30.96 -40.47 8.99
N LEU A 184 31.47 -40.24 10.21
CA LEU A 184 31.08 -39.09 11.02
C LEU A 184 31.44 -37.76 10.32
N ILE A 185 32.62 -37.66 9.70
CA ILE A 185 33.03 -36.46 8.93
C ILE A 185 32.12 -36.23 7.73
N ASN A 186 31.71 -37.30 7.02
CA ASN A 186 30.76 -37.21 5.91
C ASN A 186 29.41 -36.66 6.39
N ILE A 187 28.85 -37.25 7.45
CA ILE A 187 27.59 -36.79 8.06
C ILE A 187 27.69 -35.32 8.49
N LYS A 188 28.82 -34.91 9.09
CA LYS A 188 29.04 -33.52 9.50
C LYS A 188 29.18 -32.57 8.31
N SER A 189 29.80 -33.00 7.22
CA SER A 189 29.93 -32.20 6.00
C SER A 189 28.57 -32.00 5.32
N ASP A 190 27.72 -33.03 5.34
CA ASP A 190 26.34 -32.95 4.84
C ASP A 190 25.48 -32.01 5.70
N GLN A 191 25.61 -32.10 7.03
CA GLN A 191 24.96 -31.14 7.94
C GLN A 191 25.36 -29.70 7.63
N ILE A 192 26.66 -29.42 7.43
CA ILE A 192 27.13 -28.08 7.10
C ILE A 192 26.58 -27.63 5.75
N THR A 193 26.53 -28.51 4.75
CA THR A 193 25.97 -28.18 3.42
C THR A 193 24.52 -27.76 3.53
N VAL A 194 23.71 -28.53 4.27
CA VAL A 194 22.30 -28.21 4.53
C VAL A 194 22.15 -26.90 5.30
N LEU A 195 23.01 -26.62 6.29
CA LEU A 195 22.98 -25.35 7.03
C LEU A 195 23.33 -24.15 6.14
N VAL A 196 24.33 -24.28 5.26
CA VAL A 196 24.73 -23.24 4.31
C VAL A 196 23.61 -22.98 3.29
N ASP A 197 22.96 -24.04 2.81
CA ASP A 197 21.79 -23.92 1.92
C ASP A 197 20.62 -23.24 2.61
N ASN A 198 20.31 -23.62 3.85
CA ASN A 198 19.27 -22.97 4.64
C ASN A 198 19.58 -21.49 4.91
N LEU A 199 20.83 -21.14 5.18
CA LEU A 199 21.26 -19.75 5.38
C LEU A 199 21.14 -18.93 4.10
N PHE A 200 21.52 -19.51 2.96
CA PHE A 200 21.34 -18.90 1.65
C PHE A 200 19.87 -18.63 1.37
N ASN A 201 19.04 -19.68 1.47
CA ASN A 201 17.61 -19.61 1.21
C ASN A 201 16.89 -18.65 2.16
N SER A 202 17.35 -18.50 3.40
CA SER A 202 16.75 -17.58 4.38
C SER A 202 17.06 -16.11 4.10
N SER A 203 18.25 -15.83 3.54
CA SER A 203 18.80 -14.48 3.47
C SER A 203 18.76 -13.86 2.07
N VAL A 204 18.70 -14.68 1.02
CA VAL A 204 18.80 -14.22 -0.38
C VAL A 204 17.43 -13.99 -1.03
N GLN A 205 16.34 -14.58 -0.53
CA GLN A 205 15.05 -14.52 -1.21
C GLN A 205 13.87 -14.33 -0.25
N ASP A 206 13.00 -13.37 -0.58
CA ASP A 206 11.58 -13.65 -0.51
C ASP A 206 11.34 -14.80 -1.49
N ILE A 207 11.03 -15.98 -0.96
CA ILE A 207 11.01 -17.27 -1.66
C ILE A 207 10.14 -17.27 -2.93
N LYS A 208 9.27 -16.26 -3.10
CA LYS A 208 8.53 -15.95 -4.33
C LYS A 208 9.39 -15.60 -5.56
N GLU A 209 10.67 -15.26 -5.40
CA GLU A 209 11.58 -14.96 -6.53
C GLU A 209 12.40 -16.15 -7.03
N ILE A 210 12.24 -17.35 -6.46
CA ILE A 210 12.92 -18.54 -6.99
C ILE A 210 12.30 -18.88 -8.35
N PRO A 211 13.07 -18.88 -9.46
CA PRO A 211 12.52 -19.26 -10.75
C PRO A 211 12.11 -20.74 -10.69
N VAL A 212 10.83 -20.97 -10.98
CA VAL A 212 10.22 -22.28 -11.19
C VAL A 212 9.82 -22.31 -12.65
N SER A 213 10.34 -23.27 -13.41
CA SER A 213 10.10 -23.41 -14.85
C SER A 213 9.37 -24.73 -15.11
N PRO A 214 8.07 -24.82 -14.76
CA PRO A 214 7.32 -26.04 -14.93
C PRO A 214 7.15 -26.38 -16.41
N VAL A 215 7.28 -27.67 -16.71
CA VAL A 215 7.08 -28.25 -18.04
C VAL A 215 6.09 -29.40 -17.96
N GLU A 216 5.46 -29.71 -19.09
CA GLU A 216 4.61 -30.90 -19.19
C GLU A 216 5.50 -32.15 -19.12
N CYS A 217 5.23 -33.02 -18.16
CA CYS A 217 5.98 -34.25 -17.96
C CYS A 217 5.10 -35.39 -17.47
N ASP A 218 5.53 -36.61 -17.74
CA ASP A 218 4.85 -37.82 -17.31
C ASP A 218 5.04 -38.03 -15.80
N SER A 219 4.00 -38.43 -15.08
CA SER A 219 4.00 -38.64 -13.63
C SER A 219 5.02 -39.69 -13.16
N SER A 220 5.54 -40.54 -14.05
CA SER A 220 6.63 -41.49 -13.76
C SER A 220 7.89 -40.83 -13.20
N ILE A 221 8.12 -39.53 -13.44
CA ILE A 221 9.24 -38.80 -12.80
C ILE A 221 9.16 -38.81 -11.27
N LEU A 222 7.95 -38.94 -10.71
CA LEU A 222 7.73 -38.99 -9.26
C LEU A 222 8.33 -40.25 -8.65
N THR A 223 8.36 -41.37 -9.37
CA THR A 223 8.97 -42.61 -8.89
C THR A 223 10.45 -42.42 -8.63
N ASP A 224 11.17 -41.76 -9.55
CA ASP A 224 12.58 -41.45 -9.36
C ASP A 224 12.78 -40.41 -8.25
N ILE A 225 11.93 -39.37 -8.20
CA ILE A 225 12.01 -38.33 -7.17
C ILE A 225 11.85 -38.92 -5.77
N ILE A 226 10.77 -39.69 -5.55
CA ILE A 226 10.47 -40.32 -4.27
C ILE A 226 11.59 -41.29 -3.88
N ARG A 227 12.09 -42.10 -4.83
CA ARG A 227 13.21 -43.01 -4.58
C ARG A 227 14.48 -42.26 -4.17
N ASN A 228 14.79 -41.14 -4.81
CA ASN A 228 15.96 -40.33 -4.47
C ASN A 228 15.81 -39.63 -3.11
N SER A 229 14.60 -39.19 -2.77
CA SER A 229 14.29 -38.59 -1.47
C SER A 229 14.29 -39.62 -0.33
N ASP A 230 13.93 -40.88 -0.62
CA ASP A 230 13.95 -42.00 0.35
C ASP A 230 15.35 -42.60 0.55
N TYR A 231 16.34 -41.80 0.94
CA TYR A 231 17.73 -42.24 1.04
C TYR A 231 17.98 -43.31 2.13
N LEU A 232 17.05 -43.49 3.09
CA LEU A 232 17.11 -44.58 4.07
C LEU A 232 16.32 -45.83 3.66
N SER A 233 15.67 -45.83 2.49
CA SER A 233 14.88 -46.96 1.97
C SER A 233 13.81 -47.44 2.95
N ARG A 234 13.09 -46.50 3.56
CA ARG A 234 12.03 -46.75 4.56
C ARG A 234 10.63 -46.52 4.01
N CYS A 235 10.50 -46.22 2.72
CA CYS A 235 9.22 -46.07 2.07
C CYS A 235 8.57 -47.43 1.80
N SER A 236 7.27 -47.56 2.10
CA SER A 236 6.47 -48.71 1.65
C SER A 236 6.38 -48.77 0.12
N GLU A 237 5.96 -49.91 -0.44
CA GLU A 237 5.59 -49.98 -1.85
C GLU A 237 4.50 -48.94 -2.18
N TYR A 238 4.65 -48.29 -3.33
CA TYR A 238 3.72 -47.28 -3.85
C TYR A 238 3.58 -47.44 -5.35
N GLU A 239 2.40 -47.06 -5.86
CA GLU A 239 2.11 -46.98 -7.28
C GLU A 239 1.73 -45.53 -7.60
N ILE A 240 2.26 -44.99 -8.70
CA ILE A 240 1.93 -43.66 -9.19
C ILE A 240 1.06 -43.81 -10.44
N PRO A 241 -0.20 -43.32 -10.44
CA PRO A 241 -1.05 -43.30 -11.61
C PRO A 241 -0.37 -42.59 -12.79
N GLY A 242 -0.37 -43.24 -13.95
CA GLY A 242 0.13 -42.63 -15.19
C GLY A 242 -0.74 -41.46 -15.61
N CYS A 243 -0.17 -40.25 -15.61
CA CYS A 243 -0.83 -39.02 -16.05
C CYS A 243 0.22 -37.97 -16.44
N MET A 244 -0.21 -36.91 -17.13
CA MET A 244 0.64 -35.75 -17.41
C MET A 244 0.48 -34.72 -16.31
N ILE A 245 1.60 -34.19 -15.81
CA ILE A 245 1.65 -33.15 -14.78
C ILE A 245 2.43 -31.94 -15.29
N PHE A 246 2.11 -30.77 -14.73
CA PHE A 246 2.83 -29.52 -15.01
C PHE A 246 3.82 -29.25 -13.87
N ALA A 247 5.09 -29.63 -14.05
CA ALA A 247 6.06 -29.61 -12.96
C ALA A 247 7.49 -29.24 -13.40
N ASP A 248 8.25 -28.65 -12.48
CA ASP A 248 9.69 -28.46 -12.57
C ASP A 248 10.37 -29.58 -11.77
N ARG A 249 11.03 -30.50 -12.47
CA ARG A 249 11.65 -31.69 -11.85
C ARG A 249 12.61 -31.33 -10.71
N LEU A 250 13.41 -30.28 -10.85
CA LEU A 250 14.39 -29.89 -9.83
C LEU A 250 13.69 -29.37 -8.57
N ARG A 251 12.68 -28.51 -8.74
CA ARG A 251 11.93 -27.93 -7.61
C ARG A 251 11.05 -28.95 -6.93
N LEU A 252 10.48 -29.86 -7.70
CA LEU A 252 9.72 -30.99 -7.17
C LEU A 252 10.61 -31.93 -6.35
N GLN A 253 11.81 -32.28 -6.83
CA GLN A 253 12.80 -33.04 -6.05
C GLN A 253 13.10 -32.35 -4.70
N GLN A 254 13.37 -31.04 -4.71
CA GLN A 254 13.62 -30.27 -3.48
C GLN A 254 12.43 -30.28 -2.52
N ALA A 255 11.19 -30.23 -3.04
CA ALA A 255 9.99 -30.27 -2.21
C ALA A 255 9.84 -31.64 -1.51
N PHE A 256 10.07 -32.74 -2.24
CA PHE A 256 10.05 -34.09 -1.68
C PHE A 256 11.20 -34.33 -0.69
N ASP A 257 12.43 -33.91 -1.01
CA ASP A 257 13.59 -34.03 -0.12
C ASP A 257 13.33 -33.36 1.22
N ASN A 258 12.70 -32.17 1.22
CA ASN A 258 12.33 -31.46 2.44
C ASN A 258 11.32 -32.23 3.29
N VAL A 259 10.34 -32.89 2.67
CA VAL A 259 9.32 -33.68 3.39
C VAL A 259 9.93 -34.95 3.97
N PHE A 260 10.68 -35.72 3.17
CA PHE A 260 11.34 -36.95 3.62
C PHE A 260 12.36 -36.69 4.73
N MET A 261 13.19 -35.65 4.57
CA MET A 261 14.15 -35.24 5.60
C MET A 261 13.46 -34.85 6.91
N ASN A 262 12.29 -34.20 6.83
CA ASN A 262 11.50 -33.90 8.03
C ASN A 262 10.98 -35.19 8.68
N SER A 263 10.43 -36.13 7.91
CA SER A 263 9.95 -37.41 8.48
C SER A 263 11.07 -38.19 9.16
N TYR A 264 12.26 -38.30 8.56
CA TYR A 264 13.40 -38.95 9.22
C TYR A 264 13.86 -38.24 10.49
N LYS A 265 13.87 -36.92 10.46
CA LYS A 265 14.32 -36.12 11.59
C LYS A 265 13.33 -36.12 12.75
N TYR A 266 12.04 -36.00 12.48
CA TYR A 266 11.01 -35.79 13.49
C TYR A 266 10.35 -37.09 13.94
N ALA A 267 10.04 -37.99 13.01
CA ALA A 267 9.38 -39.25 13.28
C ALA A 267 10.35 -40.43 13.43
N ASP A 268 11.40 -40.50 12.60
CA ASP A 268 12.36 -41.62 12.54
C ASP A 268 11.68 -43.00 12.40
N THR A 269 10.62 -43.07 11.59
CA THR A 269 9.81 -44.27 11.34
C THR A 269 9.71 -44.59 9.84
N ASP A 270 9.04 -45.69 9.50
CA ASP A 270 8.68 -46.02 8.12
C ASP A 270 7.75 -44.96 7.53
N ILE A 271 7.97 -44.64 6.26
CA ILE A 271 7.18 -43.67 5.51
C ILE A 271 6.22 -44.42 4.61
N ARG A 272 4.94 -44.03 4.62
CA ARG A 272 3.94 -44.54 3.69
C ARG A 272 3.66 -43.50 2.62
N VAL A 273 3.74 -43.90 1.36
CA VAL A 273 3.38 -43.07 0.21
C VAL A 273 2.14 -43.66 -0.45
N GLU A 274 1.11 -42.84 -0.59
CA GLU A 274 -0.14 -43.16 -1.28
C GLU A 274 -0.34 -42.13 -2.38
N SER A 275 -0.84 -42.55 -3.54
CA SER A 275 -1.18 -41.59 -4.58
C SER A 275 -2.52 -41.91 -5.24
N ARG A 276 -3.22 -40.86 -5.67
CA ARG A 276 -4.53 -40.98 -6.33
C ARG A 276 -4.71 -39.85 -7.33
N LEU A 277 -5.42 -40.16 -8.41
CA LEU A 277 -5.83 -39.18 -9.42
C LEU A 277 -7.29 -38.80 -9.18
N GLU A 278 -7.58 -37.51 -9.00
CA GLU A 278 -8.93 -37.02 -8.69
C GLU A 278 -9.11 -35.58 -9.23
N ASN A 279 -10.22 -35.33 -9.95
CA ASN A 279 -10.62 -33.99 -10.41
C ASN A 279 -9.52 -33.14 -11.08
N GLU A 280 -8.76 -33.70 -12.03
CA GLU A 280 -7.64 -33.03 -12.74
C GLU A 280 -6.43 -32.68 -11.85
N TYR A 281 -6.28 -33.39 -10.73
CA TYR A 281 -5.10 -33.30 -9.87
C TYR A 281 -4.58 -34.69 -9.51
N LEU A 282 -3.26 -34.82 -9.48
CA LEU A 282 -2.56 -35.96 -8.90
C LEU A 282 -2.24 -35.63 -7.45
N TYR A 283 -2.78 -36.42 -6.54
CA TYR A 283 -2.51 -36.32 -5.11
C TYR A 283 -1.44 -37.34 -4.74
N VAL A 284 -0.35 -36.88 -4.11
CA VAL A 284 0.69 -37.74 -3.53
C VAL A 284 0.75 -37.45 -2.04
N ARG A 285 0.37 -38.42 -1.22
CA ARG A 285 0.32 -38.35 0.24
C ARG A 285 1.53 -39.07 0.80
N VAL A 286 2.35 -38.36 1.57
CA VAL A 286 3.52 -38.88 2.28
C VAL A 286 3.24 -38.79 3.76
N SER A 287 3.11 -39.94 4.44
CA SER A 287 2.79 -40.02 5.87
C SER A 287 3.84 -40.77 6.67
N ASP A 288 4.19 -40.25 7.84
CA ASP A 288 5.04 -40.93 8.83
C ASP A 288 4.25 -41.38 10.06
N LYS A 289 4.92 -42.06 11.00
CA LYS A 289 4.35 -42.50 12.30
C LYS A 289 4.94 -41.76 13.50
N GLY A 290 5.28 -40.49 13.31
CA GLY A 290 5.88 -39.65 14.34
C GLY A 290 4.92 -39.20 15.44
N PRO A 291 5.34 -38.26 16.30
CA PRO A 291 4.49 -37.70 17.34
C PRO A 291 3.39 -36.77 16.81
N GLY A 292 3.33 -36.50 15.51
CA GLY A 292 2.41 -35.52 14.91
C GLY A 292 2.66 -34.09 15.43
N VAL A 293 1.70 -33.20 15.20
CA VAL A 293 1.64 -31.85 15.78
C VAL A 293 0.23 -31.55 16.28
N THR A 294 0.05 -30.48 17.04
CA THR A 294 -1.31 -30.06 17.43
C THR A 294 -2.06 -29.46 16.24
N ASP A 295 -3.39 -29.54 16.23
CA ASP A 295 -4.20 -29.02 15.12
C ASP A 295 -4.03 -27.50 14.92
N GLU A 296 -3.68 -26.77 15.98
CA GLU A 296 -3.39 -25.34 15.96
C GLU A 296 -2.08 -25.02 15.23
N GLU A 297 -1.13 -25.97 15.19
CA GLU A 297 0.17 -25.81 14.54
C GLU A 297 0.15 -26.13 13.04
N LEU A 298 -0.77 -26.99 12.58
CA LEU A 298 -0.88 -27.40 11.17
C LEU A 298 -0.83 -26.24 10.17
N PRO A 299 -1.62 -25.15 10.32
CA PRO A 299 -1.55 -24.02 9.38
C PRO A 299 -0.22 -23.26 9.48
N LEU A 300 0.37 -23.21 10.68
CA LEU A 300 1.61 -22.48 10.96
C LEU A 300 2.85 -23.19 10.41
N LEU A 301 2.83 -24.52 10.24
CA LEU A 301 3.96 -25.28 9.70
C LEU A 301 4.35 -24.87 8.28
N LYS A 302 3.43 -24.22 7.54
CA LYS A 302 3.68 -23.67 6.21
C LYS A 302 4.23 -22.24 6.25
N GLU A 303 4.37 -21.61 7.42
CA GLU A 303 4.91 -20.26 7.54
C GLU A 303 6.43 -20.24 7.71
N LYS A 304 7.05 -19.13 7.31
CA LYS A 304 8.50 -18.92 7.39
C LYS A 304 8.97 -18.95 8.85
N TYR A 305 9.97 -19.78 9.14
CA TYR A 305 10.61 -19.92 10.46
C TYR A 305 9.73 -20.53 11.56
N LYS A 306 8.54 -21.01 11.24
CA LYS A 306 7.70 -21.72 12.20
C LYS A 306 8.16 -23.18 12.36
N ARG A 307 8.07 -23.66 13.58
CA ARG A 307 8.45 -25.02 13.99
C ARG A 307 7.44 -25.49 15.03
N GLY A 308 7.03 -26.75 14.94
CA GLY A 308 6.17 -27.34 15.97
C GLY A 308 6.89 -27.50 17.31
N GLU A 309 6.12 -27.60 18.40
CA GLU A 309 6.63 -27.82 19.76
C GLU A 309 7.46 -29.11 19.87
N ASN A 310 7.10 -30.13 19.08
CA ASN A 310 7.82 -31.38 18.92
C ASN A 310 9.24 -31.24 18.33
N ALA A 311 9.62 -30.02 17.87
CA ALA A 311 10.92 -29.74 17.30
C ALA A 311 11.98 -29.33 18.33
N SER A 312 11.63 -29.22 19.62
CA SER A 312 12.56 -28.86 20.69
C SER A 312 13.77 -29.82 20.74
N GLY A 313 14.99 -29.27 20.74
CA GLY A 313 16.24 -30.06 20.75
C GLY A 313 16.70 -30.63 19.39
N LYS A 314 15.95 -30.45 18.29
CA LYS A 314 16.36 -30.85 16.93
C LYS A 314 16.85 -29.65 16.12
N GLU A 315 17.94 -29.74 15.35
CA GLU A 315 18.48 -28.60 14.57
C GLU A 315 17.67 -28.31 13.31
N GLY A 316 17.26 -27.06 13.01
CA GLY A 316 16.60 -26.73 11.73
C GLY A 316 16.03 -25.31 11.65
N ALA A 317 16.01 -24.74 10.45
CA ALA A 317 15.61 -23.35 10.20
C ALA A 317 14.10 -23.11 10.09
N GLY A 318 13.26 -24.16 10.02
CA GLY A 318 11.81 -24.01 9.83
C GLY A 318 11.43 -23.47 8.44
N LEU A 319 12.21 -23.83 7.41
CA LEU A 319 12.01 -23.35 6.02
C LEU A 319 11.60 -24.45 5.05
N GLY A 320 11.82 -25.73 5.38
CA GLY A 320 11.62 -26.84 4.43
C GLY A 320 10.19 -26.94 3.91
N LEU A 321 9.19 -26.94 4.81
CA LEU A 321 7.78 -27.00 4.42
C LEU A 321 7.28 -25.72 3.75
N TYR A 322 7.78 -24.56 4.15
CA TYR A 322 7.50 -23.29 3.47
C TYR A 322 8.03 -23.26 2.03
N LEU A 323 9.25 -23.75 1.80
CA LEU A 323 9.84 -23.90 0.47
C LEU A 323 9.08 -24.91 -0.38
N ALA A 324 8.77 -26.08 0.19
CA ALA A 324 7.96 -27.09 -0.49
C ALA A 324 6.60 -26.50 -0.91
N ASN A 325 5.88 -25.83 -0.02
CA ASN A 325 4.61 -25.18 -0.33
C ASN A 325 4.77 -24.14 -1.46
N SER A 326 5.79 -23.29 -1.38
CA SER A 326 6.04 -22.25 -2.39
C SER A 326 6.34 -22.82 -3.78
N PHE A 327 7.10 -23.93 -3.86
CA PHE A 327 7.37 -24.60 -5.15
C PHE A 327 6.11 -25.22 -5.74
N ILE A 328 5.30 -25.88 -4.91
CA ILE A 328 4.05 -26.50 -5.36
C ILE A 328 3.05 -25.42 -5.81
N GLU A 329 2.90 -24.31 -5.08
CA GLU A 329 2.08 -23.17 -5.49
C GLU A 329 2.55 -22.57 -6.83
N ALA A 330 3.86 -22.42 -7.03
CA ALA A 330 4.43 -21.93 -8.29
C ALA A 330 4.20 -22.88 -9.49
N MET A 331 3.89 -24.16 -9.22
CA MET A 331 3.49 -25.16 -10.22
C MET A 331 1.95 -25.28 -10.35
N ASN A 332 1.19 -24.31 -9.81
CA ASN A 332 -0.28 -24.32 -9.76
C ASN A 332 -0.88 -25.50 -8.98
N GLY A 333 -0.12 -26.05 -8.03
CA GLY A 333 -0.57 -27.06 -7.08
C GLY A 333 -0.87 -26.47 -5.70
N GLU A 334 -1.17 -27.35 -4.74
CA GLU A 334 -1.30 -26.98 -3.33
C GLU A 334 -0.60 -28.03 -2.44
N LEU A 335 -0.04 -27.59 -1.30
CA LEU A 335 0.50 -28.48 -0.28
C LEU A 335 -0.40 -28.46 0.96
N TYR A 336 -0.94 -29.62 1.31
CA TYR A 336 -1.71 -29.82 2.55
C TYR A 336 -0.89 -30.57 3.59
N ILE A 337 -1.16 -30.26 4.85
CA ILE A 337 -0.57 -30.93 6.00
C ILE A 337 -1.71 -31.32 6.93
N GLU A 338 -1.76 -32.58 7.31
CA GLU A 338 -2.77 -33.14 8.21
C GLU A 338 -2.10 -34.09 9.20
N ASN A 339 -2.70 -34.30 10.37
CA ASN A 339 -2.25 -35.35 11.29
C ASN A 339 -2.64 -36.73 10.74
N ALA A 340 -1.72 -37.68 10.83
CA ALA A 340 -1.98 -39.11 10.64
C ALA A 340 -2.10 -39.78 12.02
N ASP A 341 -2.81 -40.90 12.12
CA ASP A 341 -2.92 -41.64 13.38
C ASP A 341 -2.06 -42.92 13.34
N PRO A 342 -0.87 -42.95 13.98
CA PRO A 342 -0.10 -41.82 14.51
C PRO A 342 0.71 -41.11 13.41
N GLY A 343 1.16 -39.87 13.65
CA GLY A 343 2.12 -39.14 12.80
C GLY A 343 1.60 -37.90 12.08
N LEU A 344 2.32 -37.51 11.02
CA LEU A 344 1.97 -36.39 10.15
C LEU A 344 1.91 -36.87 8.70
N ALA A 345 0.95 -36.35 7.94
CA ALA A 345 0.87 -36.55 6.50
C ALA A 345 0.99 -35.22 5.75
N VAL A 346 1.82 -35.20 4.72
CA VAL A 346 1.97 -34.10 3.77
C VAL A 346 1.42 -34.56 2.43
N ILE A 347 0.47 -33.82 1.87
CA ILE A 347 -0.22 -34.14 0.63
C ILE A 347 0.16 -33.10 -0.43
N PHE A 348 0.82 -33.56 -1.48
CA PHE A 348 1.12 -32.80 -2.68
C PHE A 348 -0.07 -32.92 -3.64
N LYS A 349 -0.75 -31.82 -3.92
CA LYS A 349 -1.77 -31.71 -4.98
C LYS A 349 -1.11 -31.10 -6.22
N LEU A 350 -0.81 -31.93 -7.21
CA LEU A 350 -0.13 -31.54 -8.45
C LEU A 350 -1.16 -31.40 -9.57
N ARG A 351 -1.09 -30.32 -10.33
CA ARG A 351 -2.00 -30.07 -11.47
C ARG A 351 -1.71 -31.05 -12.60
N THR A 352 -2.74 -31.76 -13.06
CA THR A 352 -2.64 -32.58 -14.28
C THR A 352 -2.97 -31.75 -15.51
N ILE A 353 -2.58 -32.26 -16.69
CA ILE A 353 -2.80 -31.62 -17.99
C ILE A 353 -3.75 -32.45 -18.84
#